data_AF-A0A5C7UVF8-F1
#
_entry.id   AF-A0A5C7UVF8-F1
#
_cell.length_a   1.000
_cell.length_b   1.000
_cell.length_c   1.000
_cell.angle_alpha   90.00
_cell.angle_beta   90.00
_cell.angle_gamma   90.00
#
_symmetry.space_group_name_H-M   'P 1'
#
loop_
_entity.id
_entity.type
_entity.pdbx_description
1 polymer ?
#
loop_
_entity_poly.entity_id
_entity_poly.type
_entity_poly.pdbx_seq_one_letter_code
_entity_poly.pdbx_strand_id
1 'polypeptide(L)'
;MNPDDEPSARPPPRGVPTLTEVVQAAAPPSEAPAPASLPQPDSPVSPTSHVALEPAVPAQDPVDALLERLGPELERQIAEAVGRVLHEQMLGFNSRVRKAVADVVRDTVAASLLQAGGRSDVSENPENQPSDT
;
A
#
# COMPACT_ATOMS: atom_id res chain seq x y z
N MET A 1 42.85 20.52 -13.37
CA MET A 1 41.52 21.14 -13.59
C MET A 1 40.80 20.24 -14.58
N ASN A 2 39.85 19.42 -14.11
CA ASN A 2 39.13 18.50 -14.98
C ASN A 2 37.90 19.22 -15.58
N PRO A 3 37.51 18.93 -16.84
CA PRO A 3 36.41 19.62 -17.51
C PRO A 3 35.01 19.00 -17.29
N ASP A 4 34.88 17.92 -16.50
CA ASP A 4 33.65 17.11 -16.36
C ASP A 4 32.63 17.59 -15.29
N ASP A 5 32.76 18.82 -14.78
CA ASP A 5 31.83 19.37 -13.78
C ASP A 5 30.70 20.20 -14.44
N GLU A 6 29.87 19.54 -15.25
CA GLU A 6 28.61 20.13 -15.75
C GLU A 6 27.43 19.79 -14.81
N PRO A 7 26.69 20.79 -14.29
CA PRO A 7 25.56 20.55 -13.40
C PRO A 7 24.36 19.99 -14.17
N SER A 8 24.02 18.72 -13.92
CA SER A 8 22.89 18.02 -14.54
C SER A 8 21.56 18.79 -14.39
N ALA A 9 21.06 19.33 -15.50
CA ALA A 9 19.86 20.16 -15.54
C ALA A 9 18.59 19.33 -15.28
N ARG A 10 17.81 19.70 -14.25
CA ARG A 10 16.55 19.02 -13.92
C ARG A 10 15.50 19.29 -15.03
N PRO A 11 14.81 18.25 -15.54
CA PRO A 11 13.78 18.43 -16.56
C PRO A 11 12.58 19.25 -16.03
N PRO A 12 11.90 20.03 -16.89
CA PRO A 12 10.78 20.87 -16.50
C PRO A 12 9.54 20.03 -16.11
N PRO A 13 8.69 20.52 -15.18
CA PRO A 13 7.47 19.83 -14.79
C PRO A 13 6.48 19.75 -15.96
N ARG A 14 5.87 18.59 -16.16
CA ARG A 14 4.83 18.38 -17.18
C ARG A 14 3.47 18.84 -16.62
N GLY A 15 2.77 19.69 -17.37
CA GLY A 15 1.43 20.14 -17.01
C GLY A 15 0.41 19.01 -17.11
N VAL A 16 -0.28 18.72 -16.01
CA VAL A 16 -1.45 17.83 -15.97
C VAL A 16 -2.72 18.65 -16.14
N PRO A 17 -3.67 18.26 -17.03
CA PRO A 17 -4.95 18.94 -17.15
C PRO A 17 -5.79 18.78 -15.87
N THR A 18 -6.18 19.87 -15.25
CA THR A 18 -7.13 19.88 -14.13
C THR A 18 -8.55 19.89 -14.65
N LEU A 19 -9.37 18.91 -14.25
CA LEU A 19 -10.81 18.91 -14.54
C LEU A 19 -11.54 19.96 -13.69
N THR A 20 -12.43 20.71 -14.32
CA THR A 20 -13.39 21.61 -13.64
C THR A 20 -14.80 21.08 -13.89
N GLU A 21 -15.54 20.79 -12.84
CA GLU A 21 -16.92 20.31 -12.94
C GLU A 21 -17.89 21.43 -13.34
N VAL A 22 -18.92 21.08 -14.12
CA VAL A 22 -19.98 21.99 -14.54
C VAL A 22 -21.30 21.54 -13.91
N VAL A 23 -21.71 22.21 -12.83
CA VAL A 23 -23.00 21.95 -12.19
C VAL A 23 -24.11 22.66 -12.97
N GLN A 24 -24.97 21.89 -13.62
CA GLN A 24 -26.18 22.42 -14.26
C GLN A 24 -27.30 22.51 -13.21
N ALA A 25 -27.70 23.73 -12.86
CA ALA A 25 -28.77 23.95 -11.89
C ALA A 25 -30.13 23.51 -12.47
N ALA A 26 -30.81 22.58 -11.79
CA ALA A 26 -32.16 22.17 -12.15
C ALA A 26 -33.17 23.29 -11.88
N ALA A 27 -34.05 23.57 -12.86
CA ALA A 27 -35.10 24.57 -12.73
C ALA A 27 -36.24 24.07 -11.80
N PRO A 28 -36.94 24.98 -11.09
CA PRO A 28 -38.04 24.63 -10.19
C PRO A 28 -39.30 24.16 -10.94
N PRO A 29 -40.26 23.49 -10.25
CA PRO A 29 -41.35 22.76 -10.89
C PRO A 29 -42.45 23.68 -11.46
N SER A 30 -43.18 23.17 -12.46
CA SER A 30 -44.35 23.84 -13.04
C SER A 30 -45.56 22.89 -13.13
N GLU A 31 -46.75 23.46 -13.06
CA GLU A 31 -48.00 22.85 -12.63
C GLU A 31 -48.74 22.00 -13.68
N ALA A 32 -49.66 21.14 -13.22
CA ALA A 32 -50.67 20.48 -14.07
C ALA A 32 -51.99 21.29 -14.05
N PRO A 33 -52.79 21.30 -15.15
CA PRO A 33 -54.16 20.78 -15.03
C PRO A 33 -54.86 20.22 -16.32
N ALA A 34 -55.62 19.13 -16.13
CA ALA A 34 -56.96 18.81 -16.68
C ALA A 34 -57.23 18.62 -18.22
N PRO A 35 -58.34 17.93 -18.63
CA PRO A 35 -58.38 17.15 -19.91
C PRO A 35 -59.51 17.45 -20.93
N ALA A 36 -59.28 17.04 -22.20
CA ALA A 36 -60.25 16.64 -23.28
C ALA A 36 -59.47 16.27 -24.58
N SER A 37 -59.95 15.57 -25.63
CA SER A 37 -60.99 14.54 -25.90
C SER A 37 -60.88 14.05 -27.38
N LEU A 38 -61.78 13.15 -27.85
CA LEU A 38 -62.05 12.73 -29.28
C LEU A 38 -61.15 11.59 -29.88
N PRO A 39 -61.65 10.73 -30.82
CA PRO A 39 -62.13 9.39 -30.40
C PRO A 39 -61.85 8.15 -31.31
N GLN A 40 -61.60 6.98 -30.68
CA GLN A 40 -61.93 5.59 -31.13
C GLN A 40 -61.30 5.05 -32.46
N PRO A 41 -61.34 3.73 -32.79
CA PRO A 41 -62.02 2.58 -32.15
C PRO A 41 -61.14 1.32 -31.91
N ASP A 42 -61.83 0.18 -31.66
CA ASP A 42 -61.42 -1.23 -31.67
C ASP A 42 -60.48 -1.79 -30.58
N SER A 43 -61.11 -2.52 -29.66
CA SER A 43 -60.46 -3.50 -28.77
C SER A 43 -60.65 -4.92 -29.32
N PRO A 44 -59.58 -5.65 -29.67
CA PRO A 44 -59.52 -7.10 -29.49
C PRO A 44 -59.04 -7.41 -28.06
N VAL A 45 -59.73 -8.32 -27.39
CA VAL A 45 -59.39 -8.76 -26.04
C VAL A 45 -58.08 -9.55 -26.00
N SER A 46 -57.19 -9.16 -25.06
CA SER A 46 -56.18 -9.95 -24.33
C SER A 46 -55.38 -11.04 -25.07
N PRO A 47 -54.05 -11.09 -24.86
CA PRO A 47 -53.63 -11.67 -23.59
C PRO A 47 -52.95 -10.65 -22.66
N THR A 48 -53.17 -10.84 -21.36
CA THR A 48 -52.22 -10.39 -20.34
C THR A 48 -50.90 -11.09 -20.61
N SER A 49 -50.02 -10.44 -21.35
CA SER A 49 -48.59 -10.73 -21.27
C SER A 49 -48.19 -10.44 -19.82
N HIS A 50 -48.20 -11.48 -19.00
CA HIS A 50 -47.24 -11.58 -17.92
C HIS A 50 -45.87 -11.39 -18.57
N VAL A 51 -45.40 -10.15 -18.57
CA VAL A 51 -43.97 -9.90 -18.41
C VAL A 51 -43.67 -10.56 -17.09
N ALA A 52 -43.23 -11.82 -17.17
CA ALA A 52 -42.50 -12.41 -16.08
C ALA A 52 -41.44 -11.38 -15.69
N LEU A 53 -41.32 -11.12 -14.39
CA LEU A 53 -40.03 -10.71 -13.89
C LEU A 53 -39.10 -11.90 -14.16
N GLU A 54 -38.54 -11.96 -15.38
CA GLU A 54 -37.15 -12.35 -15.46
C GLU A 54 -36.44 -11.53 -14.38
N PRO A 55 -35.63 -12.17 -13.52
CA PRO A 55 -34.74 -11.39 -12.69
C PRO A 55 -33.92 -10.58 -13.68
N ALA A 56 -34.08 -9.25 -13.67
CA ALA A 56 -33.27 -8.37 -14.48
C ALA A 56 -31.84 -8.65 -14.03
N VAL A 57 -31.12 -9.45 -14.82
CA VAL A 57 -29.71 -9.74 -14.58
C VAL A 57 -29.08 -8.36 -14.54
N PRO A 58 -28.58 -7.90 -13.39
CA PRO A 58 -28.03 -6.57 -13.30
C PRO A 58 -26.92 -6.54 -14.34
N ALA A 59 -27.08 -5.67 -15.34
CA ALA A 59 -26.15 -5.57 -16.45
C ALA A 59 -24.77 -5.40 -15.82
N GLN A 60 -23.94 -6.45 -15.92
CA GLN A 60 -22.69 -6.53 -15.18
C GLN A 60 -21.93 -5.26 -15.47
N ASP A 61 -21.56 -4.51 -14.41
CA ASP A 61 -20.83 -3.27 -14.63
C ASP A 61 -19.58 -3.64 -15.44
N PRO A 62 -19.28 -2.94 -16.56
CA PRO A 62 -18.09 -3.24 -17.35
C PRO A 62 -16.80 -3.17 -16.52
N VAL A 63 -16.81 -2.46 -15.37
CA VAL A 63 -15.74 -2.48 -14.37
C VAL A 63 -15.68 -3.82 -13.63
N ASP A 64 -16.80 -4.37 -13.15
CA ASP A 64 -16.83 -5.65 -12.43
C ASP A 64 -16.34 -6.81 -13.33
N ALA A 65 -16.85 -6.91 -14.56
CA ALA A 65 -16.41 -7.91 -15.52
C ALA A 65 -14.92 -7.76 -15.93
N LEU A 66 -14.38 -6.53 -15.89
CA LEU A 66 -12.97 -6.28 -16.08
C LEU A 66 -12.15 -6.70 -14.86
N LEU A 67 -12.63 -6.44 -13.64
CA LEU A 67 -12.00 -6.83 -12.38
C LEU A 67 -11.98 -8.35 -12.19
N GLU A 68 -13.06 -9.06 -12.50
CA GLU A 68 -13.07 -10.54 -12.49
C GLU A 68 -12.03 -11.13 -13.43
N ARG A 69 -11.86 -10.54 -14.62
CA ARG A 69 -10.85 -10.98 -15.59
C ARG A 69 -9.42 -10.62 -15.18
N LEU A 70 -9.22 -9.48 -14.52
CA LEU A 70 -7.90 -9.01 -14.10
C LEU A 70 -7.44 -9.57 -12.75
N GLY A 71 -8.36 -9.93 -11.85
CA GLY A 71 -8.06 -10.38 -10.49
C GLY A 71 -7.04 -11.53 -10.45
N PRO A 72 -7.28 -12.68 -11.11
CA PRO A 72 -6.36 -13.81 -11.11
C PRO A 72 -4.99 -13.50 -11.75
N GLU A 73 -4.96 -12.60 -12.73
CA GLU A 73 -3.74 -12.15 -13.39
C GLU A 73 -2.91 -11.25 -12.46
N LEU A 74 -3.57 -10.29 -11.80
CA LEU A 74 -2.96 -9.41 -10.80
C LEU A 74 -2.47 -10.19 -9.59
N GLU A 75 -3.24 -11.15 -9.08
CA GLU A 75 -2.82 -12.04 -7.99
C GLU A 75 -1.55 -12.80 -8.34
N ARG A 76 -1.45 -13.35 -9.56
CA ARG A 76 -0.22 -14.03 -10.02
C ARG A 76 0.97 -13.07 -10.08
N GLN A 77 0.78 -11.87 -10.63
CA GLN A 77 1.84 -10.86 -10.72
C GLN A 77 2.30 -10.37 -9.33
N ILE A 78 1.36 -10.17 -8.40
CA ILE A 78 1.65 -9.80 -7.00
C ILE A 78 2.43 -10.92 -6.31
N ALA A 79 1.99 -12.17 -6.43
CA ALA A 79 2.68 -13.32 -5.84
C ALA A 79 4.10 -13.47 -6.38
N GLU A 80 4.30 -13.29 -7.68
CA GLU A 80 5.64 -13.33 -8.30
C GLU A 80 6.52 -12.16 -7.84
N ALA A 81 5.99 -10.93 -7.81
CA ALA A 81 6.73 -9.76 -7.34
C ALA A 81 7.16 -9.89 -5.86
N VAL A 82 6.24 -10.33 -5.00
CA VAL A 82 6.53 -10.63 -3.58
C VAL A 82 7.57 -11.74 -3.46
N GLY A 83 7.46 -12.80 -4.26
CA GLY A 83 8.43 -13.90 -4.29
C GLY A 83 9.85 -13.44 -4.63
N ARG A 84 10.01 -12.58 -5.65
CA ARG A 84 11.32 -12.00 -6.03
C ARG A 84 11.90 -11.13 -4.90
N VAL A 85 11.10 -10.21 -4.34
CA VAL A 85 11.55 -9.33 -3.25
C VAL A 85 11.94 -10.13 -2.01
N LEU A 86 11.18 -11.17 -1.63
CA LEU A 86 11.53 -12.04 -0.52
C LEU A 86 12.83 -12.81 -0.78
N HIS A 87 13.03 -13.32 -2.00
CA HIS A 87 14.27 -14.00 -2.38
C HIS A 87 15.49 -13.08 -2.25
N GLU A 88 15.40 -11.85 -2.79
CA GLU A 88 16.44 -10.82 -2.68
C GLU A 88 16.75 -10.46 -1.22
N GLN A 89 15.72 -10.28 -0.38
CA GLN A 89 15.92 -9.96 1.04
C GLN A 89 16.56 -11.12 1.80
N MET A 90 16.13 -12.36 1.56
CA MET A 90 16.71 -13.56 2.18
C MET A 90 18.19 -13.74 1.85
N LEU A 91 18.61 -13.48 0.60
CA LEU A 91 19.97 -13.67 0.13
C LEU A 91 21.00 -12.87 0.96
N GLY A 92 20.64 -11.65 1.38
CA GLY A 92 21.46 -10.81 2.25
C GLY A 92 21.14 -10.92 3.75
N PHE A 93 20.08 -11.63 4.15
CA PHE A 93 19.59 -11.61 5.54
C PHE A 93 20.52 -12.36 6.51
N ASN A 94 20.87 -13.62 6.19
CA ASN A 94 21.64 -14.46 7.12
C ASN A 94 23.02 -13.84 7.47
N SER A 95 23.71 -13.27 6.49
CA SER A 95 24.99 -12.58 6.69
C SER A 95 24.86 -11.32 7.55
N ARG A 96 23.78 -10.53 7.35
CA ARG A 96 23.48 -9.35 8.20
C ARG A 96 23.21 -9.76 9.64
N VAL A 97 22.42 -10.82 9.86
CA VAL A 97 22.14 -11.37 11.20
C VAL A 97 23.41 -11.88 11.88
N ARG A 98 24.22 -12.69 11.19
CA ARG A 98 25.50 -13.19 11.74
C ARG A 98 26.44 -12.05 12.13
N LYS A 99 26.52 -11.00 11.31
CA LYS A 99 27.33 -9.82 11.63
C LYS A 99 26.81 -9.11 12.88
N ALA A 100 25.51 -8.79 12.95
CA ALA A 100 24.92 -8.13 14.10
C ALA A 100 25.11 -8.93 15.41
N VAL A 101 24.97 -10.26 15.35
CA VAL A 101 25.25 -11.14 16.49
C VAL A 101 26.74 -11.11 16.88
N ALA A 102 27.66 -11.16 15.91
CA ALA A 102 29.09 -11.10 16.17
C ALA A 102 29.54 -9.76 16.77
N ASP A 103 28.94 -8.65 16.32
CA ASP A 103 29.20 -7.31 16.85
C ASP A 103 28.70 -7.22 18.33
N VAL A 104 27.46 -7.64 18.62
CA VAL A 104 26.91 -7.68 19.99
C VAL A 104 27.72 -8.59 20.93
N VAL A 105 28.16 -9.77 20.47
CA VAL A 105 29.00 -10.67 21.27
C VAL A 105 30.36 -10.04 21.55
N ARG A 106 30.98 -9.37 20.57
CA ARG A 106 32.25 -8.67 20.74
C ARG A 106 32.14 -7.55 21.78
N ASP A 107 31.10 -6.73 21.68
CA ASP A 107 30.88 -5.62 22.62
C ASP A 107 30.64 -6.13 24.03
N THR A 108 29.87 -7.22 24.18
CA THR A 108 29.61 -7.87 25.47
C THR A 108 30.89 -8.45 26.08
N VAL A 109 31.75 -9.11 25.27
CA VAL A 109 33.04 -9.65 25.71
C VAL A 109 34.01 -8.52 26.08
N ALA A 110 34.09 -7.45 25.29
CA ALA A 110 34.92 -6.28 25.61
C ALA A 110 34.48 -5.62 26.93
N ALA A 111 33.17 -5.40 27.12
CA ALA A 111 32.62 -4.88 28.36
C ALA A 111 32.88 -5.80 29.57
N SER A 112 32.89 -7.13 29.36
CA SER A 112 33.20 -8.12 30.39
C SER A 112 34.68 -8.12 30.76
N LEU A 113 35.57 -8.01 29.78
CA LEU A 113 37.03 -7.93 29.98
C LEU A 113 37.42 -6.64 30.74
N LEU A 114 36.81 -5.50 30.41
CA LEU A 114 37.02 -4.24 31.13
C LEU A 114 36.57 -4.35 32.60
N GLN A 115 35.44 -4.99 32.87
CA GLN A 115 34.95 -5.26 34.24
C GLN A 115 35.80 -6.28 35.00
N ALA A 116 36.40 -7.25 34.31
CA ALA A 116 37.30 -8.22 34.92
C ALA A 116 38.64 -7.55 35.31
N GLY A 117 39.25 -6.79 34.40
CA GLY A 117 40.47 -6.04 34.68
C GLY A 117 40.33 -5.07 35.85
N GLY A 118 39.24 -4.29 35.87
CA GLY A 118 38.93 -3.38 36.98
C GLY A 118 38.64 -4.05 38.33
N ARG A 119 38.36 -5.36 38.35
CA ARG A 119 38.25 -6.15 39.60
C ARG A 119 39.57 -6.75 40.04
N SER A 120 40.46 -7.10 39.11
CA SER A 120 41.81 -7.58 39.41
C SER A 120 42.67 -6.49 40.06
N ASP A 121 42.68 -5.28 39.49
CA ASP A 121 43.45 -4.13 39.99
C ASP A 121 43.09 -3.76 41.45
N VAL A 122 41.81 -3.87 41.81
CA VAL A 122 41.30 -3.57 43.17
C VAL A 122 41.71 -4.61 44.22
N SER A 123 42.05 -5.84 43.82
CA SER A 123 42.44 -6.90 44.74
C SER A 123 43.93 -6.95 45.05
N GLU A 124 44.77 -6.25 44.28
CA GLU A 124 46.25 -6.35 44.37
C GLU A 124 46.90 -5.22 45.17
N ASN A 125 46.15 -4.51 46.03
CA ASN A 125 46.70 -3.55 46.99
C ASN A 125 46.61 -4.04 48.45
N PRO A 126 47.62 -4.79 48.94
CA PRO A 126 47.72 -5.24 50.32
C PRO A 126 48.57 -4.30 51.21
N GLU A 127 48.65 -2.98 50.94
CA GLU A 127 49.53 -2.06 51.68
C GLU A 127 48.78 -1.08 52.61
N ASN A 128 48.32 -1.61 53.76
CA ASN A 128 48.60 -1.06 55.10
C ASN A 128 47.80 -1.81 56.18
N GLN A 129 48.38 -2.88 56.73
CA GLN A 129 48.18 -3.20 58.14
C GLN A 129 49.26 -2.46 58.94
N PRO A 130 48.94 -1.41 59.72
CA PRO A 130 49.83 -0.99 60.79
C PRO A 130 49.84 -2.07 61.86
N SER A 131 50.83 -2.96 61.79
CA SER A 131 51.23 -3.78 62.93
C SER A 131 51.84 -2.86 63.99
N ASP A 132 51.08 -2.55 65.03
CA ASP A 132 51.64 -1.96 66.25
C ASP A 132 51.00 -2.54 67.51
N THR A 133 51.71 -2.38 68.63
CA THR A 133 51.73 -3.26 69.81
C THR A 133 50.75 -2.85 70.93
#